data_AF-T0ZL57-F1
#
_entry.id   AF-T0ZL57-F1
#
_cell.length_a   1.000
_cell.length_b   1.000
_cell.length_c   1.000
_cell.angle_alpha   90.00
_cell.angle_beta   90.00
_cell.angle_gamma   90.00
#
_symmetry.space_group_name_H-M   'P 1'
#
loop_
_entity.id
_entity.type
_entity.pdbx_description
1 polymer ?
#
loop_
_entity_poly.entity_id
_entity_poly.type
_entity_poly.pdbx_seq_one_letter_code
_entity_poly.pdbx_strand_id
1 'polypeptide(L)'
;MVKIGIIGGSGMYSLLNDAENIQKETEYGVPSDGISVGRIEGIDIAFIPRHGRAHTIPPHKVPYKANIEALASMGVERIVATNAVGSLNPDYKPGDFVLFDQFMNFTSGREDTFFHGPSVVHVSTADPYCPEMRSIALGKAADMGLEVHANGTVAVINGPRFSSKAESMYF
;
A
#
# COMPACT_ATOMS: atom_id res chain seq x y z
N MET A 1 -17.86 9.06 -8.85
CA MET A 1 -17.63 7.70 -8.32
C MET A 1 -16.13 7.59 -8.20
N VAL A 2 -15.63 7.26 -7.00
CA VAL A 2 -14.20 7.33 -6.70
C VAL A 2 -13.48 6.21 -7.45
N LYS A 3 -12.55 6.55 -8.35
CA LYS A 3 -11.84 5.53 -9.15
C LYS A 3 -10.48 5.14 -8.61
N ILE A 4 -9.83 6.04 -7.87
CA ILE A 4 -8.47 5.84 -7.36
C ILE A 4 -8.48 5.86 -5.83
N GLY A 5 -7.93 4.81 -5.23
CA GLY A 5 -7.63 4.71 -3.82
C GLY A 5 -6.16 5.01 -3.57
N ILE A 6 -5.85 5.69 -2.47
CA ILE A 6 -4.50 5.92 -2.00
C ILE A 6 -4.36 5.42 -0.57
N ILE A 7 -3.41 4.50 -0.34
CA ILE A 7 -3.07 4.00 1.00
C ILE A 7 -1.75 4.62 1.45
N GLY A 8 -1.82 5.54 2.42
CA GLY A 8 -0.67 6.24 2.97
C GLY A 8 0.10 5.40 3.99
N GLY A 9 1.38 5.17 3.76
CA GLY A 9 2.29 4.60 4.74
C GLY A 9 2.78 5.60 5.78
N SER A 10 3.83 5.21 6.50
CA SER A 10 4.56 6.09 7.42
C SER A 10 4.97 7.39 6.73
N GLY A 11 4.68 8.53 7.36
CA GLY A 11 4.93 9.86 6.82
C GLY A 11 3.82 10.43 5.93
N MET A 12 2.79 9.65 5.58
CA MET A 12 1.66 10.11 4.77
C MET A 12 0.33 9.81 5.49
N TYR A 13 -0.05 10.70 6.41
CA TYR A 13 -1.24 10.54 7.27
C TYR A 13 -2.45 11.36 6.84
N SER A 14 -2.21 12.37 5.99
CA SER A 14 -3.20 13.16 5.28
C SER A 14 -2.68 13.44 3.88
N LEU A 15 -3.60 13.67 2.94
CA LEU A 15 -3.26 13.95 1.54
C LEU A 15 -4.17 15.00 0.92
N LEU A 16 -5.46 14.95 1.25
CA LEU A 16 -6.50 15.77 0.64
C LEU A 16 -6.87 16.92 1.57
N ASN A 17 -6.96 18.13 1.02
CA ASN A 17 -7.54 19.29 1.69
C ASN A 17 -9.07 19.27 1.52
N ASP A 18 -9.80 19.75 2.53
CA ASP A 18 -11.27 19.85 2.52
C ASP A 18 -12.00 18.55 2.15
N ALA A 19 -11.40 17.41 2.52
CA ALA A 19 -11.96 16.10 2.23
C ALA A 19 -13.13 15.76 3.16
N GLU A 20 -14.14 15.10 2.61
CA GLU A 20 -15.19 14.45 3.38
C GLU A 20 -14.62 13.19 4.04
N ASN A 21 -14.85 13.01 5.34
CA ASN A 21 -14.39 11.82 6.05
C ASN A 21 -15.53 10.80 6.19
N ILE A 22 -15.48 9.73 5.40
CA ILE A 22 -16.49 8.67 5.40
C ILE A 22 -16.10 7.59 6.40
N GLN A 23 -16.96 7.36 7.39
CA GLN A 23 -16.85 6.18 8.27
C GLN A 23 -17.49 4.98 7.58
N LYS A 24 -16.77 3.85 7.57
CA LYS A 24 -17.25 2.61 6.97
C LYS A 24 -16.86 1.44 7.82
N GLU A 25 -17.81 0.56 8.09
CA GLU A 25 -17.56 -0.76 8.67
C GLU A 25 -17.70 -1.80 7.57
N THR A 26 -16.81 -2.78 7.58
CA THR A 26 -16.76 -3.85 6.58
C THR A 26 -17.06 -5.18 7.27
N GLU A 27 -17.34 -6.22 6.50
CA GLU A 27 -17.46 -7.59 7.05
C GLU A 27 -16.15 -8.07 7.70
N TYR A 28 -15.03 -7.41 7.40
CA TYR A 28 -13.70 -7.69 7.95
C TYR A 28 -13.29 -6.72 9.08
N GLY A 29 -14.25 -5.96 9.61
CA GLY A 29 -14.06 -4.98 10.68
C GLY A 29 -13.90 -3.55 10.18
N VAL A 30 -13.39 -2.69 11.05
CA VAL A 30 -13.20 -1.26 10.76
C VAL A 30 -11.87 -1.06 10.02
N PRO A 31 -11.82 -0.24 8.95
CA PRO A 31 -10.58 0.20 8.33
C PRO A 31 -9.65 0.91 9.33
N SER A 32 -8.44 1.22 8.87
CA SER A 32 -7.40 1.82 9.74
C SER A 32 -7.76 3.21 10.28
N ASP A 33 -8.64 3.92 9.58
CA ASP A 33 -9.22 5.21 9.95
C ASP A 33 -10.48 5.43 9.09
N GLY A 34 -11.16 6.57 9.28
CA GLY A 34 -12.12 7.07 8.29
C GLY A 34 -11.46 7.36 6.95
N ILE A 35 -12.23 7.19 5.88
CA ILE A 35 -11.78 7.30 4.50
C ILE A 35 -11.96 8.74 4.06
N SER A 36 -10.86 9.42 3.76
CA SER A 36 -10.90 10.79 3.28
C SER A 36 -11.21 10.80 1.78
N VAL A 37 -12.32 11.42 1.38
CA VAL A 37 -12.76 11.53 -0.01
C VAL A 37 -12.68 12.97 -0.46
N GLY A 38 -11.99 13.20 -1.57
CA GLY A 38 -11.80 14.54 -2.13
C GLY A 38 -11.35 14.46 -3.57
N ARG A 39 -10.76 15.54 -4.09
CA ARG A 39 -10.32 15.60 -5.49
C ARG A 39 -8.86 16.03 -5.62
N ILE A 40 -8.16 15.42 -6.56
CA ILE A 40 -6.86 15.88 -7.05
C ILE A 40 -7.02 16.11 -8.56
N GLU A 41 -6.75 17.33 -9.04
CA GLU A 41 -6.89 17.69 -10.47
C GLU A 41 -8.26 17.28 -11.06
N GLY A 42 -9.33 17.44 -10.27
CA GLY A 42 -10.70 17.09 -10.68
C GLY A 42 -11.06 15.60 -10.60
N ILE A 43 -10.13 14.72 -10.23
CA ILE A 43 -10.35 13.26 -10.09
C ILE A 43 -10.74 12.95 -8.65
N ASP A 44 -11.85 12.23 -8.45
CA ASP A 44 -12.29 11.74 -7.14
C ASP A 44 -11.27 10.71 -6.58
N ILE A 45 -10.74 10.97 -5.38
CA ILE A 45 -9.75 10.14 -4.66
C ILE A 45 -10.34 9.70 -3.31
N ALA A 46 -10.12 8.44 -2.93
CA ALA A 46 -10.30 7.94 -1.56
C ALA A 46 -8.94 7.67 -0.92
N PHE A 47 -8.71 8.19 0.27
CA PHE A 47 -7.45 8.06 0.98
C PHE A 47 -7.64 7.40 2.35
N ILE A 48 -6.77 6.43 2.66
CA ILE A 48 -6.70 5.75 3.97
C ILE A 48 -5.26 5.81 4.49
N PRO A 49 -5.00 6.36 5.68
CA PRO A 49 -3.71 6.21 6.35
C PRO A 49 -3.60 4.79 6.93
N ARG A 50 -2.64 3.98 6.44
CA ARG A 50 -2.47 2.56 6.78
C ARG A 50 -2.36 2.29 8.28
N HIS A 51 -1.74 3.21 9.01
CA HIS A 51 -1.48 3.08 10.45
C HIS A 51 -2.46 3.89 11.30
N GLY A 52 -3.53 4.40 10.69
CA GLY A 52 -4.38 5.45 11.25
C GLY A 52 -3.69 6.82 11.22
N ARG A 53 -4.46 7.91 11.26
CA ARG A 53 -3.90 9.28 11.22
C ARG A 53 -2.97 9.59 12.37
N ALA A 54 -3.18 8.94 13.52
CA ALA A 54 -2.38 9.08 14.72
C ALA A 54 -1.20 8.09 14.78
N HIS A 55 -1.00 7.27 13.73
CA HIS A 55 0.07 6.27 13.64
C HIS A 55 0.09 5.26 14.81
N THR A 56 -1.08 4.77 15.21
CA THR A 56 -1.24 3.90 16.40
C THR A 56 -1.32 2.42 16.08
N ILE A 57 -1.50 2.06 14.80
CA ILE A 57 -1.70 0.66 14.39
C ILE A 57 -0.38 0.08 13.87
N PRO A 58 0.24 -0.90 14.55
CA PRO A 58 1.48 -1.51 14.08
C PRO A 58 1.25 -2.38 12.83
N PRO A 59 2.27 -2.62 11.98
CA PRO A 59 2.10 -3.28 10.68
C PRO A 59 1.39 -4.65 10.69
N HIS A 60 1.61 -5.45 11.75
CA HIS A 60 1.00 -6.78 11.90
C HIS A 60 -0.44 -6.75 12.42
N LYS A 61 -0.98 -5.56 12.76
CA LYS A 61 -2.37 -5.35 13.20
C LYS A 61 -3.18 -4.49 12.23
N VAL A 62 -2.58 -4.04 11.13
CA VAL A 62 -3.30 -3.28 10.11
C VAL A 62 -4.45 -4.15 9.55
N PRO A 63 -5.69 -3.64 9.52
CA PRO A 63 -6.84 -4.38 9.02
C PRO A 63 -6.87 -4.33 7.47
N TYR A 64 -5.91 -5.00 6.83
CA TYR A 64 -5.74 -4.94 5.36
C TYR A 64 -7.02 -5.31 4.60
N LYS A 65 -7.73 -6.36 5.03
CA LYS A 65 -8.99 -6.77 4.39
C LYS A 65 -10.07 -5.69 4.48
N ALA A 66 -10.23 -5.05 5.65
CA ALA A 66 -11.18 -3.95 5.82
C ALA A 66 -10.79 -2.72 4.98
N ASN A 67 -9.51 -2.36 4.92
CA ASN A 67 -9.05 -1.26 4.07
C ASN A 67 -9.36 -1.50 2.59
N ILE A 68 -9.07 -2.71 2.09
CA ILE A 68 -9.27 -3.05 0.68
C ILE A 68 -10.75 -3.20 0.34
N GLU A 69 -11.54 -3.87 1.17
CA GLU A 69 -12.99 -3.98 0.99
C GLU A 69 -13.63 -2.60 0.95
N ALA A 70 -13.28 -1.73 1.91
CA ALA A 70 -13.92 -0.43 2.02
C ALA A 70 -13.71 0.44 0.78
N LEU A 71 -12.50 0.42 0.21
CA LEU A 71 -12.18 1.08 -1.05
C LEU A 71 -12.93 0.44 -2.23
N ALA A 72 -12.94 -0.90 -2.31
CA ALA A 72 -13.62 -1.63 -3.37
C ALA A 72 -15.13 -1.32 -3.40
N SER A 73 -15.79 -1.31 -2.24
CA SER A 73 -17.21 -0.99 -2.12
C SER A 73 -17.53 0.50 -2.27
N MET A 74 -16.53 1.36 -2.48
CA MET A 74 -16.70 2.75 -2.93
C MET A 74 -16.51 2.92 -4.45
N GLY A 75 -16.23 1.82 -5.17
CA GLY A 75 -16.02 1.80 -6.61
C GLY A 75 -14.57 2.06 -7.03
N VAL A 76 -13.59 2.00 -6.11
CA VAL A 76 -12.18 2.16 -6.44
C VAL A 76 -11.72 1.02 -7.35
N GLU A 77 -11.09 1.37 -8.48
CA GLU A 77 -10.62 0.44 -9.51
C GLU A 77 -9.10 0.27 -9.49
N ARG A 78 -8.36 1.23 -8.90
CA ARG A 78 -6.89 1.21 -8.80
C ARG A 78 -6.46 1.75 -7.44
N ILE A 79 -5.42 1.14 -6.86
CA ILE A 79 -4.85 1.58 -5.58
C ILE A 79 -3.38 1.93 -5.77
N VAL A 80 -2.98 3.09 -5.26
CA VAL A 80 -1.57 3.48 -5.10
C VAL A 80 -1.22 3.46 -3.62
N ALA A 81 -0.11 2.83 -3.24
CA ALA A 81 0.30 2.73 -1.85
C ALA A 81 1.74 3.21 -1.66
N THR A 82 1.98 3.99 -0.60
CA THR A 82 3.33 4.45 -0.24
C THR A 82 3.91 3.62 0.89
N ASN A 83 5.19 3.28 0.82
CA ASN A 83 5.86 2.45 1.82
C ASN A 83 7.24 3.02 2.13
N ALA A 84 7.49 3.37 3.40
CA ALA A 84 8.84 3.62 3.87
C ALA A 84 9.55 2.27 4.07
N VAL A 85 10.72 2.11 3.47
CA VAL A 85 11.50 0.86 3.50
C VAL A 85 12.97 1.15 3.79
N GLY A 86 13.69 0.12 4.26
CA GLY A 86 15.15 0.13 4.34
C GLY A 86 15.75 -0.47 3.07
N SER A 87 16.88 0.08 2.61
CA SER A 87 17.61 -0.47 1.47
C SER A 87 18.48 -1.67 1.89
N LEU A 88 18.49 -2.70 1.05
CA LEU A 88 19.41 -3.85 1.11
C LEU A 88 20.44 -3.82 -0.04
N ASN A 89 20.34 -2.85 -0.94
CA ASN A 89 21.23 -2.69 -2.08
C ASN A 89 21.99 -1.35 -1.93
N PRO A 90 23.34 -1.35 -1.92
CA PRO A 90 24.12 -0.12 -1.76
C PRO A 90 23.89 0.93 -2.86
N ASP A 91 23.38 0.53 -4.04
CA ASP A 91 23.05 1.45 -5.13
C ASP A 91 21.74 2.22 -4.89
N TYR A 92 20.95 1.80 -3.89
CA TYR A 92 19.66 2.37 -3.52
C TYR A 92 19.84 3.17 -2.24
N LYS A 93 19.80 4.50 -2.35
CA LYS A 93 20.16 5.42 -1.28
C LYS A 93 18.93 5.91 -0.52
N PRO A 94 19.07 6.33 0.75
CA PRO A 94 17.99 7.02 1.45
C PRO A 94 17.51 8.25 0.67
N GLY A 95 16.19 8.31 0.44
CA GLY A 95 15.57 9.36 -0.38
C GLY A 95 15.21 8.91 -1.80
N ASP A 96 15.81 7.82 -2.28
CA ASP A 96 15.44 7.24 -3.58
C ASP A 96 14.02 6.66 -3.54
N PHE A 97 13.34 6.75 -4.67
CA PHE A 97 12.08 6.05 -4.90
C PHE A 97 12.32 4.75 -5.65
N VAL A 98 11.56 3.71 -5.28
CA VAL A 98 11.54 2.44 -5.97
C VAL A 98 10.11 2.10 -6.31
N LEU A 99 9.86 1.75 -7.56
CA LEU A 99 8.58 1.21 -7.98
C LEU A 99 8.68 -0.32 -7.96
N PHE A 100 8.22 -0.95 -6.87
CA PHE A 100 8.34 -2.40 -6.71
C PHE A 100 7.58 -3.18 -7.77
N ASP A 101 8.23 -4.16 -8.38
CA ASP A 101 7.66 -5.12 -9.33
C ASP A 101 7.53 -6.52 -8.71
N GLN A 102 8.21 -6.80 -7.61
CA GLN A 102 8.19 -8.08 -6.93
C GLN A 102 8.19 -7.94 -5.40
N PHE A 103 7.82 -9.00 -4.71
CA PHE A 103 7.94 -9.09 -3.26
C PHE A 103 8.34 -10.50 -2.80
N MET A 104 8.98 -10.57 -1.63
CA MET A 104 9.14 -11.80 -0.87
C MET A 104 8.36 -11.68 0.44
N ASN A 105 7.46 -12.63 0.71
CA ASN A 105 6.59 -12.58 1.88
C ASN A 105 7.21 -13.35 3.06
N PHE A 106 7.63 -12.62 4.09
CA PHE A 106 8.08 -13.15 5.38
C PHE A 106 7.12 -12.74 6.51
N THR A 107 5.87 -12.44 6.18
CA THR A 107 4.83 -12.15 7.17
C THR A 107 4.23 -13.44 7.73
N SER A 108 3.56 -13.34 8.88
CA SER A 108 2.96 -14.50 9.55
C SER A 108 1.75 -14.07 10.37
N GLY A 109 0.69 -14.89 10.36
CA GLY A 109 -0.50 -14.68 11.19
C GLY A 109 -1.39 -13.50 10.78
N ARG A 110 -1.17 -12.95 9.57
CA ARG A 110 -2.02 -11.92 8.98
C ARG A 110 -3.10 -12.61 8.15
N GLU A 111 -4.30 -12.05 8.18
CA GLU A 111 -5.37 -12.42 7.24
C GLU A 111 -5.01 -11.90 5.85
N ASP A 112 -4.71 -12.80 4.90
CA ASP A 112 -4.18 -12.48 3.57
C ASP A 112 -5.08 -12.91 2.40
N THR A 113 -6.26 -13.47 2.69
CA THR A 113 -7.26 -13.85 1.68
C THR A 113 -8.67 -13.44 2.09
N PHE A 114 -9.52 -13.18 1.11
CA PHE A 114 -10.96 -13.00 1.28
C PHE A 114 -11.73 -14.34 1.19
N PHE A 115 -11.08 -15.40 0.72
CA PHE A 115 -11.71 -16.68 0.41
C PHE A 115 -11.39 -17.71 1.50
N HIS A 116 -12.38 -18.02 2.34
CA HIS A 116 -12.28 -19.01 3.42
C HIS A 116 -13.21 -20.22 3.21
N GLY A 117 -13.64 -20.45 1.97
CA GLY A 117 -14.56 -21.51 1.60
C GLY A 117 -16.03 -21.05 1.45
N PRO A 118 -16.89 -21.87 0.82
CA PRO A 118 -16.57 -23.18 0.24
C PRO A 118 -15.77 -23.09 -1.08
N SER A 119 -15.68 -21.91 -1.69
CA SER A 119 -14.86 -21.70 -2.88
C SER A 119 -13.39 -21.50 -2.52
N VAL A 120 -12.50 -22.15 -3.27
CA VAL A 120 -11.04 -22.01 -3.16
C VAL A 120 -10.56 -21.16 -4.33
N VAL A 121 -9.74 -20.14 -4.05
CA VAL A 121 -9.20 -19.23 -5.06
C VAL A 121 -7.68 -19.21 -4.95
N HIS A 122 -7.00 -19.47 -6.07
CA HIS A 122 -5.55 -19.39 -6.20
C HIS A 122 -5.20 -18.22 -7.11
N VAL A 123 -4.92 -17.07 -6.50
CA VAL A 123 -4.48 -15.88 -7.23
C VAL A 123 -3.02 -16.05 -7.61
N SER A 124 -2.68 -15.86 -8.89
CA SER A 124 -1.29 -15.80 -9.33
C SER A 124 -0.66 -14.49 -8.84
N THR A 125 0.53 -14.60 -8.25
CA THR A 125 1.36 -13.45 -7.87
C THR A 125 2.67 -13.42 -8.65
N ALA A 126 2.70 -14.04 -9.84
CA ALA A 126 3.88 -14.02 -10.71
C ALA A 126 4.28 -12.57 -11.06
N ASP A 127 3.29 -11.74 -11.39
CA ASP A 127 3.42 -10.30 -11.61
C ASP A 127 2.41 -9.58 -10.70
N PRO A 128 2.76 -9.29 -9.44
CA PRO A 128 1.79 -8.92 -8.42
C PRO A 128 1.29 -7.47 -8.50
N TYR A 129 1.90 -6.64 -9.35
CA TYR A 129 1.57 -5.22 -9.48
C TYR A 129 1.03 -4.90 -10.87
N CYS A 130 0.07 -3.96 -10.94
CA CYS A 130 -0.57 -3.57 -12.19
C CYS A 130 0.43 -2.95 -13.18
N PRO A 131 0.68 -3.55 -14.36
CA PRO A 131 1.68 -3.06 -15.31
C PRO A 131 1.31 -1.68 -15.90
N GLU A 132 0.01 -1.41 -16.07
CA GLU A 132 -0.51 -0.12 -16.53
C GLU A 132 -0.16 1.01 -15.56
N MET A 133 -0.49 0.85 -14.27
CA MET A 133 -0.20 1.85 -13.24
C MET A 133 1.31 2.05 -13.07
N ARG A 134 2.09 0.97 -13.19
CA ARG A 134 3.55 1.05 -13.16
C ARG A 134 4.09 1.89 -14.30
N SER A 135 3.66 1.63 -15.53
CA SER A 135 4.07 2.39 -16.71
C SER A 135 3.71 3.88 -16.59
N ILE A 136 2.53 4.19 -16.06
CA ILE A 136 2.09 5.58 -15.84
C ILE A 136 3.00 6.27 -14.82
N ALA A 137 3.30 5.62 -13.69
CA ALA A 137 4.14 6.18 -12.64
C ALA A 137 5.57 6.48 -13.15
N LEU A 138 6.17 5.57 -13.92
CA LEU A 138 7.50 5.77 -14.50
C LEU A 138 7.51 6.92 -15.52
N GLY A 139 6.50 6.98 -16.38
CA GLY A 139 6.37 8.10 -17.33
C GLY A 139 6.25 9.44 -16.60
N LYS A 140 5.44 9.51 -15.54
CA LYS A 140 5.28 10.74 -14.76
C LYS A 140 6.52 11.12 -13.97
N ALA A 141 7.26 10.14 -13.42
CA ALA A 141 8.54 10.39 -12.79
C ALA A 141 9.55 11.00 -13.77
N ALA A 142 9.62 10.45 -14.99
CA ALA A 142 10.48 10.99 -16.05
C ALA A 142 10.08 12.41 -16.47
N ASP A 143 8.78 12.68 -16.67
CA ASP A 143 8.27 14.03 -16.96
C ASP A 143 8.67 15.06 -15.89
N MET A 144 8.75 14.61 -14.63
CA MET A 144 9.11 15.45 -13.47
C MET A 144 10.62 15.53 -13.22
N GLY A 145 11.44 14.78 -13.97
CA GLY A 145 12.89 14.68 -13.73
C GLY A 145 13.23 13.99 -12.40
N LEU A 146 12.35 13.13 -11.88
CA LEU A 146 12.59 12.38 -10.66
C LEU A 146 13.36 11.09 -10.97
N GLU A 147 14.45 10.86 -10.23
CA GLU A 147 15.13 9.56 -10.25
C GLU A 147 14.29 8.52 -9.48
N VAL A 148 13.91 7.45 -10.18
CA VAL A 148 13.15 6.33 -9.63
C VAL A 148 13.76 5.04 -10.13
N HIS A 149 14.06 4.13 -9.21
CA HIS A 149 14.42 2.76 -9.55
C HIS A 149 13.18 2.07 -10.10
N ALA A 150 13.21 1.73 -11.39
CA ALA A 150 12.02 1.26 -12.10
C ALA A 150 11.50 -0.08 -11.58
N ASN A 151 12.37 -0.91 -11.03
CA ASN A 151 12.09 -2.26 -10.53
C ASN A 151 12.74 -2.44 -9.15
N GLY A 152 12.26 -3.42 -8.39
CA GLY A 152 12.81 -3.78 -7.09
C GLY A 152 11.95 -4.80 -6.37
N THR A 153 12.60 -5.78 -5.74
CA THR A 153 11.95 -6.78 -4.89
C THR A 153 11.96 -6.31 -3.44
N VAL A 154 10.78 -6.24 -2.81
CA VAL A 154 10.67 -5.91 -1.39
C VAL A 154 10.53 -7.17 -0.53
N ALA A 155 11.40 -7.32 0.48
CA ALA A 155 11.22 -8.32 1.53
C ALA A 155 10.27 -7.79 2.61
N VAL A 156 9.07 -8.37 2.70
CA VAL A 156 8.03 -7.94 3.65
C VAL A 156 8.10 -8.79 4.91
N ILE A 157 8.80 -8.30 5.93
CA ILE A 157 8.88 -8.95 7.24
C ILE A 157 7.63 -8.67 8.11
N ASN A 158 7.39 -9.50 9.13
CA ASN A 158 6.20 -9.34 9.95
C ASN A 158 6.22 -8.10 10.86
N GLY A 159 7.39 -7.70 11.36
CA GLY A 159 7.52 -6.67 12.41
C GLY A 159 6.95 -7.13 13.77
N PRO A 160 6.86 -6.23 14.78
CA PRO A 160 7.16 -4.80 14.72
C PRO A 160 8.65 -4.47 14.86
N ARG A 161 9.50 -5.44 15.21
CA ARG A 161 10.94 -5.23 15.24
C ARG A 161 11.51 -5.06 13.83
N PHE A 162 12.63 -4.37 13.74
CA PHE A 162 13.49 -4.44 12.56
C PHE A 162 14.21 -5.79 12.48
N SER A 163 14.79 -6.05 11.31
CA SER A 163 15.67 -7.19 11.07
C SER A 163 16.93 -7.11 11.93
N SER A 164 17.40 -8.26 12.38
CA SER A 164 18.79 -8.41 12.83
C SER A 164 19.75 -8.23 11.65
N LYS A 165 21.04 -8.08 11.95
CA LYS A 165 22.08 -8.04 10.91
C LYS A 165 22.12 -9.32 10.08
N ALA A 166 21.96 -10.49 10.71
CA ALA A 166 21.98 -11.78 10.00
C ALA A 166 20.81 -11.91 9.03
N GLU A 167 19.60 -11.51 9.44
CA GLU A 167 18.43 -11.48 8.54
C GLU A 167 18.64 -10.52 7.38
N SER A 168 19.18 -9.32 7.65
CA SER A 168 19.43 -8.32 6.60
C SER A 168 20.47 -8.77 5.57
N MET A 169 21.41 -9.64 5.95
CA MET A 169 22.38 -10.23 5.02
C MET A 169 21.82 -11.45 4.27
N TYR A 170 20.76 -12.06 4.80
CA TYR A 170 20.09 -13.20 4.18
C TYR A 170 19.11 -12.76 3.09
N PHE A 171 18.41 -11.65 3.33
CA PHE A 171 17.56 -10.99 2.34
C PHE A 171 18.39 -10.37 1.22
#